data_AF-A0A968R673-F1
#
_entry.id   AF-A0A968R673-F1
#
_cell.length_a   1.000
_cell.length_b   1.000
_cell.length_c   1.000
_cell.angle_alpha   90.00
_cell.angle_beta   90.00
_cell.angle_gamma   90.00
#
_symmetry.space_group_name_H-M   'P 1'
#
loop_
_entity.id
_entity.type
_entity.pdbx_description
1 polymer ?
#
loop_
_entity_poly.entity_id
_entity_poly.type
_entity_poly.pdbx_seq_one_letter_code
_entity_poly.pdbx_strand_id
1 'polypeptide(L)' 'MRVFGSQNRKTADKQAISLRVDRDVLEWFKNQGKGYQSLMNAVLRSYAEHQVKNSQ' A
#
# COMPACT_ATOMS: atom_id res chain seq x y z
N MET A 1 25.16 -22.15 15.28
CA MET A 1 23.71 -21.95 15.55
C MET A 1 23.14 -21.03 14.47
N ARG A 2 21.85 -21.20 14.13
CA ARG A 2 21.21 -20.81 12.86
C ARG A 2 21.37 -19.33 12.44
N VAL A 3 21.78 -19.15 11.18
CA VAL A 3 21.64 -17.90 10.42
C VAL A 3 20.13 -17.62 10.21
N PHE A 4 19.64 -16.52 10.75
CA PHE A 4 18.30 -16.03 10.43
C PHE A 4 18.38 -15.33 9.07
N GLY A 5 17.93 -16.02 8.02
CA GLY A 5 17.64 -15.40 6.74
C GLY A 5 16.57 -14.33 6.94
N SER A 6 16.98 -13.07 6.96
CA SER A 6 16.04 -11.95 6.90
C SER A 6 15.44 -11.94 5.50
N GLN A 7 14.20 -12.41 5.40
CA GLN A 7 13.39 -12.32 4.19
C GLN A 7 13.52 -10.90 3.62
N ASN A 8 13.95 -10.84 2.36
CA ASN A 8 14.06 -9.63 1.54
C ASN A 8 12.66 -9.00 1.42
N ARG A 9 12.26 -8.18 2.40
CA ARG A 9 11.17 -7.24 2.19
C ARG A 9 11.67 -6.34 1.08
N LYS A 10 11.14 -6.48 -0.14
CA LYS A 10 11.30 -5.44 -1.15
C LYS A 10 10.82 -4.13 -0.51
N THR A 11 11.75 -3.34 0.01
CA THR A 11 11.51 -1.95 0.35
C THR A 11 11.48 -1.24 -0.99
N ALA A 12 10.39 -1.45 -1.74
CA ALA A 12 10.11 -0.62 -2.89
C ALA A 12 10.08 0.81 -2.36
N ASP A 13 11.05 1.62 -2.79
CA ASP A 13 11.15 3.00 -2.35
C ASP A 13 9.81 3.68 -2.57
N LYS A 14 9.24 4.21 -1.48
CA LYS A 14 7.97 4.93 -1.56
C LYS A 14 8.25 6.27 -2.24
N GLN A 15 7.76 6.46 -3.46
CA GLN A 15 7.76 7.78 -4.06
C GLN A 15 6.66 8.65 -3.45
N ALA A 16 7.05 9.83 -2.97
CA ALA A 16 6.10 10.87 -2.63
C ALA A 16 5.58 11.50 -3.92
N ILE A 17 4.27 11.38 -4.15
CA ILE A 17 3.57 11.96 -5.29
C ILE A 17 2.40 12.82 -4.80
N SER A 18 1.97 13.77 -5.62
CA SER A 18 0.69 14.46 -5.42
C SER A 18 -0.41 13.70 -6.14
N LEU A 19 -1.34 13.11 -5.37
CA LEU A 19 -2.51 12.40 -5.88
C LEU A 19 -3.77 13.11 -5.40
N ARG A 20 -4.72 13.33 -6.31
CA ARG A 20 -6.07 13.79 -5.96
C ARG A 20 -6.95 12.59 -5.68
N VAL A 21 -7.65 12.63 -4.55
CA VAL A 21 -8.64 11.64 -4.12
C VAL A 21 -9.86 12.38 -3.61
N ASP A 22 -11.03 11.77 -3.76
CA ASP A 22 -12.26 12.33 -3.22
C ASP A 22 -12.17 12.50 -1.71
N ARG A 23 -12.87 13.53 -1.21
CA ARG A 23 -12.77 13.96 0.18
C ARG A 23 -13.25 12.88 1.14
N ASP A 24 -14.39 12.29 0.84
CA ASP A 24 -15.03 11.23 1.63
C ASP A 24 -14.14 9.98 1.73
N VAL A 25 -13.49 9.59 0.63
CA VAL A 25 -12.51 8.51 0.60
C VAL A 25 -11.34 8.83 1.53
N LEU A 26 -10.78 10.04 1.43
CA LEU A 26 -9.67 10.45 2.29
C LEU A 26 -10.07 10.50 3.78
N GLU A 27 -11.25 11.02 4.09
CA GLU A 27 -11.80 11.07 5.46
C GLU A 27 -12.00 9.65 6.02
N TRP A 28 -12.54 8.73 5.21
CA TRP A 28 -12.70 7.33 5.62
C TRP A 28 -11.38 6.67 6.00
N PHE A 29 -10.32 6.85 5.19
CA PHE A 29 -8.99 6.33 5.51
C PHE A 29 -8.43 7.00 6.76
N LYS A 30 -8.51 8.33 6.90
CA LYS A 30 -8.02 9.05 8.08
C LYS A 30 -8.67 8.56 9.38
N ASN A 31 -9.95 8.21 9.33
CA ASN A 31 -10.69 7.66 10.48
C ASN A 31 -10.16 6.27 10.93
N GLN A 32 -9.36 5.58 10.11
CA GLN A 32 -8.69 4.33 10.50
C GLN A 32 -7.47 4.54 11.40
N GLY A 33 -7.07 5.79 11.66
CA GLY A 33 -6.05 6.15 12.65
C GLY A 33 -4.62 6.33 12.09
N LYS A 34 -3.64 6.27 13.01
CA LYS A 34 -2.21 6.51 12.74
C LYS A 34 -1.66 5.37 11.88
N GLY A 35 -1.71 5.55 10.55
CA GLY A 35 -1.34 4.52 9.59
C GLY A 35 -2.17 4.52 8.31
N TYR A 36 -3.15 5.43 8.20
CA TYR A 36 -4.06 5.47 7.05
C TYR A 36 -3.37 5.50 5.68
N GLN A 37 -2.22 6.16 5.53
CA GLN A 37 -1.47 6.16 4.26
C GLN A 37 -0.89 4.78 3.93
N SER A 38 -0.41 4.04 4.94
CA SER A 38 0.08 2.67 4.76
C SER A 38 -1.07 1.73 4.38
N LEU A 39 -2.25 1.91 5.00
CA LEU A 39 -3.45 1.17 4.66
C LEU A 39 -3.93 1.49 3.23
N MET A 40 -4.02 2.78 2.88
CA MET A 40 -4.37 3.23 1.54
C MET A 40 -3.42 2.63 0.49
N ASN A 41 -2.12 2.66 0.74
CA ASN A 41 -1.14 2.05 -0.15
C ASN A 41 -1.32 0.51 -0.28
N ALA A 42 -1.66 -0.18 0.82
CA ALA A 42 -1.91 -1.63 0.78
C ALA A 42 -3.15 -1.97 -0.07
N VAL A 43 -4.23 -1.20 0.08
CA VAL A 43 -5.46 -1.36 -0.71
C VAL A 43 -5.19 -1.12 -2.20
N LEU A 44 -4.52 -0.02 -2.54
CA LEU A 44 -4.17 0.29 -3.93
C LEU A 44 -3.29 -0.79 -4.57
N ARG A 45 -2.32 -1.32 -3.82
CA ARG A 45 -1.47 -2.43 -4.28
C ARG A 45 -2.28 -3.69 -4.56
N SER A 46 -3.12 -4.11 -3.60
CA SER A 46 -3.95 -5.30 -3.75
C SER A 46 -4.86 -5.18 -4.98
N TYR A 47 -5.50 -4.03 -5.16
CA TYR A 47 -6.33 -3.77 -6.35
C TYR A 47 -5.52 -3.90 -7.65
N ALA A 48 -4.35 -3.28 -7.74
CA ALA A 48 -3.50 -3.36 -8.92
C ALA A 48 -3.04 -4.81 -9.22
N GLU A 49 -2.63 -5.56 -8.20
CA GLU A 49 -2.25 -6.98 -8.33
C GLU A 49 -3.40 -7.83 -8.88
N HIS A 50 -4.62 -7.62 -8.39
CA HIS A 50 -5.81 -8.29 -8.90
C HIS A 50 -6.12 -7.93 -10.36
N GLN A 51 -5.99 -6.65 -10.74
CA GLN A 51 -6.25 -6.20 -12.12
C GLN A 51 -5.22 -6.74 -13.13
N VAL A 52 -3.94 -6.74 -12.76
CA VAL A 52 -2.86 -7.28 -13.60
C VAL A 52 -3.07 -8.77 -13.84
N LYS A 53 -3.45 -9.54 -12.81
CA LYS A 53 -3.69 -10.99 -12.94
C LYS A 53 -4.87 -11.32 -13.86
N ASN A 54 -5.89 -10.46 -13.91
CA ASN A 54 -7.07 -10.68 -14.77
C ASN A 54 -6.81 -10.35 -16.26
N SER A 55 -5.67 -9.74 -16.57
CA SER A 55 -5.27 -9.33 -17.93
C SER A 55 -4.21 -10.26 -18.54
N GLN A 56 -3.87 -11.37 -17.86
CA GLN A 56 -2.95 -12.43 -18.30
C GLN A 56 -3.70 -13.74 -18.51
#